data_AF-A0A8H9FAH3-F1
#
_entry.id   AF-A0A8H9FAH3-F1
#
_cell.length_a   1.000
_cell.length_b   1.000
_cell.length_c   1.000
_cell.angle_alpha   90.00
_cell.angle_beta   90.00
_cell.angle_gamma   90.00
#
_symmetry.space_group_name_H-M   'P 1'
#
loop_
_entity.id
_entity.type
_entity.pdbx_description
1 polymer ?
#
loop_
_entity_poly.entity_id
_entity_poly.type
_entity_poly.pdbx_seq_one_letter_code
_entity_poly.pdbx_strand_id
1 'polypeptide(L)'
;MKTFDKRSRQYQLLKSPWKLYLKKFDELEKVHPHYNWHYKDCLTQAQAVTEGINTSTTLENSYNLMQSFIQAVETGNTHELKSLINCQDQIGTLMHKTLLTFKHNLTAVLNGAALPYSNGCLEGFNRKIKQIERTAFGYSNFTNLLTRIRLEEDLYKENILT
;
A
#
# COMPACT_ATOMS: atom_id res chain seq x y z
N MET A 1 13.46 11.53 8.98
CA MET A 1 13.50 10.62 10.16
C MET A 1 14.92 10.31 10.65
N LYS A 2 15.87 9.89 9.80
CA LYS A 2 17.26 9.63 10.23
C LYS A 2 18.06 10.88 10.63
N THR A 3 17.57 12.05 10.25
CA THR A 3 18.17 13.37 10.51
C THR A 3 17.79 13.97 11.87
N PHE A 4 16.71 13.49 12.49
CA PHE A 4 16.27 14.00 13.79
C PHE A 4 17.01 13.29 14.92
N ASP A 5 17.26 14.03 16.00
CA ASP A 5 17.75 13.41 17.23
C ASP A 5 16.73 12.41 17.77
N LYS A 6 17.21 11.25 18.25
CA LYS A 6 16.35 10.15 18.70
C LYS A 6 15.51 10.53 19.93
N ARG A 7 15.94 11.53 20.69
CA ARG A 7 15.21 12.05 21.86
C ARG A 7 14.28 13.20 21.50
N SER A 8 14.30 13.70 20.26
CA SER A 8 13.45 14.80 19.84
C SER A 8 11.99 14.37 19.74
N ARG A 9 11.09 15.33 20.01
CA ARG A 9 9.64 15.12 19.91
C ARG A 9 9.22 14.72 18.48
N GLN A 10 9.80 15.37 17.47
CA GLN A 10 9.55 15.04 16.06
C GLN A 10 9.92 13.60 15.72
N TYR A 11 11.07 13.12 16.22
CA TYR A 11 11.46 11.73 16.00
C TYR A 11 10.46 10.76 16.65
N GLN A 12 10.06 11.02 17.90
CA GLN A 12 9.12 10.17 18.63
C GLN A 12 7.74 10.11 17.94
N LEU A 13 7.22 11.26 17.49
CA LEU A 13 5.93 11.37 16.78
C LEU A 13 5.96 10.74 15.39
N LEU A 14 7.09 10.73 14.69
CA LEU A 14 7.21 10.05 13.40
C LEU A 14 7.49 8.55 13.55
N LYS A 15 8.20 8.14 14.61
CA LYS A 15 8.68 6.76 14.77
C LYS A 15 7.69 5.85 15.48
N SER A 16 7.11 6.29 16.59
CA SER A 16 6.25 5.43 17.41
C SER A 16 4.89 5.19 16.75
N PRO A 17 4.09 6.22 16.40
CA PRO A 17 2.79 6.04 15.77
C PRO A 17 2.88 5.92 14.23
N TRP A 18 3.97 5.35 13.69
CA TRP A 18 4.20 5.30 12.23
C TRP A 18 3.04 4.66 11.45
N LYS A 19 2.29 3.75 12.06
CA LYS A 19 1.10 3.11 11.47
C LYS A 19 -0.08 4.07 11.26
N LEU A 20 -0.19 5.13 12.08
CA LEU A 20 -1.27 6.10 11.96
C LEU A 20 -1.18 6.89 10.65
N TYR A 21 0.04 7.19 10.20
CA TYR A 21 0.26 7.88 8.94
C TYR A 21 -0.17 7.08 7.70
N LEU A 22 -0.39 5.77 7.83
CA LEU A 22 -0.85 4.91 6.74
C LEU A 22 -2.38 4.74 6.72
N LYS A 23 -3.08 5.16 7.78
CA LYS A 23 -4.53 5.11 7.84
C LYS A 23 -5.14 6.31 7.11
N LYS A 24 -6.42 6.19 6.75
CA LYS A 24 -7.19 7.36 6.33
C LYS A 24 -7.32 8.33 7.47
N PHE A 25 -7.16 9.61 7.17
CA PHE A 25 -7.27 10.65 8.17
C PHE A 25 -8.67 10.67 8.84
N ASP A 26 -9.71 10.32 8.10
CA ASP A 26 -11.08 10.26 8.63
C ASP A 26 -11.34 9.14 9.62
N GLU A 27 -10.56 8.07 9.55
CA GLU A 27 -10.63 6.92 10.45
C GLU A 27 -9.78 7.12 11.72
N LEU A 28 -9.06 8.23 11.84
CA LEU A 28 -8.26 8.53 13.03
C LEU A 28 -9.15 8.97 14.19
N GLU A 29 -8.77 8.57 15.40
CA GLU A 29 -9.41 9.05 16.63
C GLU A 29 -9.16 10.57 16.79
N LYS A 30 -10.26 11.33 16.86
CA LYS A 30 -10.27 12.81 16.91
C LYS A 30 -10.80 13.37 18.23
N VAL A 31 -11.50 12.56 19.04
CA VAL A 31 -12.27 13.05 20.19
C VAL A 31 -11.55 12.77 21.50
N HIS A 32 -11.11 11.54 21.71
CA HIS A 32 -10.57 11.12 23.01
C HIS A 32 -9.03 11.05 22.97
N PRO A 33 -8.32 11.98 23.63
CA PRO A 33 -6.87 11.91 23.73
C PRO A 33 -6.45 10.76 24.65
N HIS A 34 -5.35 10.10 24.31
CA HIS A 34 -4.79 9.03 25.12
C HIS A 34 -3.32 9.32 25.43
N TYR A 35 -2.91 9.03 26.65
CA TYR A 35 -1.51 9.16 27.04
C TYR A 35 -0.66 8.09 26.38
N ASN A 36 0.38 8.49 25.65
CA ASN A 36 1.33 7.58 25.05
C ASN A 36 2.71 7.71 25.69
N TRP A 37 3.22 6.61 26.22
CA TRP A 37 4.50 6.57 26.92
C TRP A 37 5.71 6.90 26.03
N HIS A 38 5.61 6.70 24.71
CA HIS A 38 6.73 6.90 23.78
C HIS A 38 7.08 8.37 23.55
N TYR A 39 6.07 9.24 23.47
CA TYR A 39 6.25 10.69 23.31
C TYR A 39 5.80 11.47 24.55
N LYS A 40 5.41 10.76 25.62
CA LYS A 40 5.07 11.28 26.95
C LYS A 40 4.02 12.40 26.94
N ASP A 41 3.01 12.24 26.09
CA ASP A 41 1.96 13.25 25.92
C ASP A 41 0.59 12.59 25.76
N CYS A 42 -0.47 13.36 26.05
CA CYS A 42 -1.85 12.98 25.90
C CYS A 42 -2.42 13.60 24.63
N LEU A 43 -2.33 12.87 23.51
CA LEU A 43 -2.74 13.34 22.19
C LEU A 43 -3.82 12.43 21.60
N THR A 44 -4.69 13.00 20.78
CA THR A 44 -5.52 12.22 19.85
C THR A 44 -4.65 11.69 18.70
N GLN A 45 -5.14 10.69 17.98
CA GLN A 45 -4.42 10.14 16.83
C GLN A 45 -4.28 11.20 15.72
N ALA A 46 -5.35 11.98 15.50
CA ALA A 46 -5.32 13.09 14.54
C ALA A 46 -4.27 14.14 14.92
N GLN A 47 -4.24 14.58 16.18
CA GLN A 47 -3.24 15.56 16.65
C GLN A 47 -1.81 15.05 16.49
N ALA A 48 -1.55 13.78 16.86
CA ALA A 48 -0.21 13.20 16.75
C ALA A 48 0.26 13.15 15.28
N VAL A 49 -0.63 12.83 14.34
CA VAL A 49 -0.33 12.82 12.90
C VAL A 49 -0.12 14.25 12.40
N THR A 50 -1.03 15.18 12.71
CA THR A 50 -0.94 16.59 12.29
C THR A 50 0.37 17.23 12.78
N GLU A 51 0.72 17.04 14.05
CA GLU A 51 1.97 17.57 14.59
C GLU A 51 3.21 16.94 13.91
N GLY A 52 3.15 15.63 13.63
CA GLY A 52 4.23 14.94 12.94
C GLY A 52 4.46 15.41 11.51
N ILE A 53 3.39 15.57 10.71
CA ILE A 53 3.51 16.02 9.32
C ILE A 53 3.96 17.48 9.22
N ASN A 54 3.56 18.33 10.16
CA ASN A 54 3.97 19.75 10.24
C ASN A 54 5.47 19.95 10.46
N THR A 55 6.23 18.87 10.74
CA THR A 55 7.68 18.93 10.86
C THR A 55 8.36 19.34 9.54
N SER A 56 7.75 19.05 8.38
CA SER A 56 8.32 19.39 7.08
C SER A 56 7.22 19.58 6.04
N THR A 57 7.28 20.69 5.29
CA THR A 57 6.35 21.00 4.20
C THR A 57 6.31 19.90 3.14
N THR A 58 7.47 19.32 2.81
CA THR A 58 7.55 18.19 1.86
C THR A 58 6.81 16.95 2.38
N LEU A 59 6.89 16.68 3.69
CA LEU A 59 6.20 15.54 4.30
C LEU A 59 4.70 15.76 4.34
N GLU A 60 4.27 16.96 4.73
CA GLU A 60 2.87 17.38 4.71
C GLU A 60 2.25 17.25 3.32
N ASN A 61 2.89 17.82 2.28
CA ASN A 61 2.44 17.69 0.89
C ASN A 61 2.35 16.22 0.45
N SER A 62 3.37 15.43 0.78
CA SER A 62 3.40 13.99 0.42
C SER A 62 2.29 13.20 1.12
N TYR A 63 1.99 13.53 2.37
CA TYR A 63 0.92 12.91 3.14
C TYR A 63 -0.44 13.28 2.56
N ASN A 64 -0.69 14.57 2.32
CA ASN A 64 -1.94 15.04 1.75
C ASN A 64 -2.19 14.42 0.37
N LEU A 65 -1.17 14.37 -0.49
CA LEU A 65 -1.23 13.69 -1.78
C LEU A 65 -1.63 12.21 -1.61
N MET A 66 -0.99 11.49 -0.68
CA MET A 66 -1.32 10.08 -0.40
C MET A 66 -2.79 9.92 0.05
N GLN A 67 -3.28 10.80 0.94
CA GLN A 67 -4.68 10.78 1.38
C GLN A 67 -5.64 11.02 0.21
N SER A 68 -5.36 12.00 -0.66
CA SER A 68 -6.15 12.22 -1.88
C SER A 68 -6.14 11.01 -2.82
N PHE A 69 -5.00 10.31 -2.95
CA PHE A 69 -4.93 9.07 -3.72
C PHE A 69 -5.83 7.97 -3.14
N ILE A 70 -5.82 7.78 -1.82
CA ILE A 70 -6.69 6.79 -1.17
C ILE A 70 -8.15 7.11 -1.48
N GLN A 71 -8.56 8.37 -1.31
CA GLN A 71 -9.92 8.81 -1.59
C GLN A 71 -10.31 8.64 -3.07
N ALA A 72 -9.44 8.99 -4.01
CA ALA A 72 -9.70 8.86 -5.45
C ALA A 72 -9.86 7.39 -5.87
N VAL A 73 -9.09 6.48 -5.28
CA VAL A 73 -9.19 5.04 -5.54
C VAL A 73 -10.49 4.47 -4.97
N GLU A 74 -10.90 4.87 -3.76
CA GLU A 74 -12.14 4.39 -3.16
C GLU A 74 -13.40 4.88 -3.85
N THR A 75 -13.36 6.11 -4.35
CA THR A 75 -14.47 6.69 -5.12
C THR A 75 -14.47 6.25 -6.59
N GLY A 76 -13.41 5.58 -7.07
CA GLY A 76 -13.25 5.20 -8.47
C GLY A 76 -13.09 6.40 -9.42
N ASN A 77 -12.75 7.59 -8.90
CA ASN A 77 -12.68 8.83 -9.67
C ASN A 77 -11.38 8.89 -10.50
N THR A 78 -11.43 8.35 -11.70
CA THR A 78 -10.28 8.30 -12.63
C THR A 78 -9.77 9.67 -13.07
N HIS A 79 -10.64 10.68 -13.14
CA HIS A 79 -10.26 12.05 -13.52
C HIS A 79 -9.40 12.70 -12.44
N GLU A 80 -9.84 12.61 -11.19
CA GLU A 80 -9.08 13.09 -10.03
C GLU A 80 -7.75 12.33 -9.89
N LEU A 81 -7.79 11.00 -10.02
CA LEU A 81 -6.58 10.18 -9.98
C LEU A 81 -5.55 10.59 -11.03
N LYS A 82 -5.99 10.89 -12.26
CA LYS A 82 -5.11 11.39 -13.33
C LYS A 82 -4.54 12.78 -13.01
N SER A 83 -5.32 13.65 -12.38
CA SER A 83 -4.86 14.96 -11.92
C SER A 83 -3.76 14.81 -10.87
N LEU A 84 -3.99 13.99 -9.85
CA LEU A 84 -3.04 13.72 -8.77
C LEU A 84 -1.71 13.14 -9.27
N ILE A 85 -1.73 12.27 -10.30
CA ILE A 85 -0.50 11.72 -10.92
C ILE A 85 0.35 12.81 -11.60
N ASN A 86 -0.26 13.87 -12.10
CA ASN A 86 0.43 14.97 -12.80
C ASN A 86 0.74 16.17 -11.90
N CYS A 87 0.51 16.05 -10.60
CA CYS A 87 0.84 17.05 -9.60
C CYS A 87 2.32 17.46 -9.67
N GLN A 88 2.60 18.76 -9.49
CA GLN A 88 3.94 19.35 -9.49
C GLN A 88 4.39 19.81 -8.08
N ASP A 89 3.69 19.36 -7.04
CA ASP A 89 3.96 19.79 -5.68
C ASP A 89 5.35 19.36 -5.21
N GLN A 90 5.88 20.08 -4.22
CA GLN A 90 7.12 19.69 -3.56
C GLN A 90 6.88 18.47 -2.67
N ILE A 91 7.07 17.29 -3.24
CA ILE A 91 6.90 15.98 -2.59
C ILE A 91 8.22 15.26 -2.37
N GLY A 92 8.20 14.24 -1.52
CA GLY A 92 9.36 13.40 -1.24
C GLY A 92 9.85 12.66 -2.48
N THR A 93 11.16 12.46 -2.58
CA THR A 93 11.81 11.81 -3.75
C THR A 93 11.26 10.42 -4.05
N LEU A 94 10.91 9.65 -3.01
CA LEU A 94 10.28 8.33 -3.17
C LEU A 94 8.87 8.43 -3.75
N MET A 95 8.06 9.38 -3.27
CA MET A 95 6.72 9.62 -3.79
C MET A 95 6.78 10.05 -5.26
N HIS A 96 7.72 10.93 -5.61
CA HIS A 96 7.94 11.35 -6.99
C HIS A 96 8.29 10.17 -7.91
N LYS A 97 9.14 9.24 -7.47
CA LYS A 97 9.43 8.01 -8.23
C LYS A 97 8.17 7.18 -8.45
N THR A 98 7.33 7.03 -7.43
CA THR A 98 6.05 6.33 -7.54
C THR A 98 5.14 7.00 -8.58
N LEU A 99 5.04 8.33 -8.58
CA LEU A 99 4.26 9.06 -9.59
C LEU A 99 4.77 8.83 -11.01
N LEU A 100 6.09 8.78 -11.22
CA LEU A 100 6.67 8.45 -12.53
C LEU A 100 6.28 7.04 -12.98
N THR A 101 6.31 6.06 -12.08
CA THR A 101 5.87 4.69 -12.38
C THR A 101 4.38 4.63 -12.70
N PHE A 102 3.54 5.38 -11.98
CA PHE A 102 2.11 5.48 -12.29
C PHE A 102 1.85 6.18 -13.61
N LYS A 103 2.62 7.23 -13.92
CA LYS A 103 2.53 7.93 -15.21
C LYS A 103 2.92 7.02 -16.38
N HIS A 104 3.95 6.18 -16.20
CA HIS A 104 4.34 5.19 -17.20
C HIS A 104 3.25 4.13 -17.42
N ASN A 105 2.57 3.70 -16.35
CA ASN A 105 1.54 2.67 -16.38
C ASN A 105 0.11 3.24 -16.27
N LEU A 106 -0.12 4.45 -16.78
CA LEU A 106 -1.32 5.23 -16.48
C LEU A 106 -2.62 4.47 -16.81
N THR A 107 -2.69 3.82 -17.98
CA THR A 107 -3.87 3.06 -18.40
C THR A 107 -4.21 1.94 -17.43
N ALA A 108 -3.19 1.19 -16.97
CA ALA A 108 -3.37 0.11 -16.01
C ALA A 108 -3.82 0.63 -14.63
N VAL A 109 -3.25 1.75 -14.18
CA VAL A 109 -3.63 2.38 -12.90
C VAL A 109 -5.09 2.87 -12.95
N LEU A 110 -5.49 3.56 -14.02
CA LEU A 110 -6.87 4.04 -14.18
C LEU A 110 -7.87 2.87 -14.27
N ASN A 111 -7.53 1.82 -15.02
CA ASN A 111 -8.38 0.63 -15.11
C ASN A 111 -8.47 -0.09 -13.77
N GLY A 112 -7.37 -0.17 -13.01
CA GLY A 112 -7.35 -0.79 -11.68
C GLY A 112 -8.21 -0.05 -10.65
N ALA A 113 -8.37 1.27 -10.78
CA ALA A 113 -9.24 2.06 -9.92
C ALA A 113 -10.73 2.02 -10.37
N ALA A 114 -10.98 1.89 -11.69
CA ALA A 114 -12.34 1.93 -12.23
C ALA A 114 -13.06 0.58 -12.22
N LEU A 115 -12.31 -0.52 -12.39
CA LEU A 115 -12.89 -1.85 -12.56
C LEU A 115 -13.05 -2.57 -11.21
N PRO A 116 -14.10 -3.39 -11.03
CA PRO A 116 -14.34 -4.13 -9.79
C PRO A 116 -13.48 -5.41 -9.68
N TYR A 117 -12.52 -5.63 -10.57
CA TYR A 117 -11.72 -6.84 -10.60
C TYR A 117 -10.68 -6.85 -9.48
N SER A 118 -10.68 -7.90 -8.67
CA SER A 118 -9.64 -8.11 -7.66
C SER A 118 -8.49 -8.95 -8.22
N ASN A 119 -7.27 -8.66 -7.77
CA ASN A 119 -6.11 -9.51 -8.02
C ASN A 119 -6.12 -10.80 -7.16
N GLY A 120 -7.19 -11.03 -6.38
CA GLY A 120 -7.25 -12.10 -5.38
C GLY A 120 -7.15 -13.51 -5.97
N CYS A 121 -7.81 -13.76 -7.11
CA CYS A 121 -7.74 -15.06 -7.78
C CYS A 121 -6.34 -15.36 -8.31
N LEU A 122 -5.70 -14.37 -8.94
CA LEU A 122 -4.33 -14.50 -9.48
C LEU A 122 -3.30 -14.67 -8.36
N GLU A 123 -3.42 -13.90 -7.28
CA GLU A 123 -2.57 -14.07 -6.08
C GLU A 123 -2.77 -15.42 -5.42
N GLY A 124 -4.02 -15.91 -5.36
CA GLY A 124 -4.34 -17.24 -4.87
C GLY A 124 -3.65 -18.34 -5.68
N PHE A 125 -3.72 -18.24 -7.01
CA PHE A 125 -3.02 -19.16 -7.91
C PHE A 125 -1.49 -19.09 -7.76
N ASN A 126 -0.93 -17.89 -7.74
CA ASN A 126 0.51 -17.69 -7.50
C ASN A 126 0.97 -18.27 -6.15
N ARG A 127 0.15 -18.14 -5.10
CA ARG A 127 0.43 -18.72 -3.80
C ARG A 127 0.44 -20.25 -3.85
N LYS A 128 -0.51 -20.89 -4.54
CA LYS A 128 -0.53 -22.34 -4.75
C LYS A 128 0.72 -22.82 -5.48
N ILE A 129 1.11 -22.17 -6.58
CA ILE A 129 2.34 -22.50 -7.31
C ILE A 129 3.55 -22.42 -6.39
N LYS A 130 3.71 -21.30 -5.68
CA LYS A 130 4.82 -21.12 -4.73
C LYS A 130 4.79 -22.16 -3.60
N GLN A 131 3.61 -22.66 -3.21
CA GLN A 131 3.49 -23.73 -2.21
C GLN A 131 3.96 -25.07 -2.79
N ILE A 132 3.54 -25.42 -4.00
CA ILE A 132 3.98 -26.62 -4.72
C ILE A 132 5.51 -26.66 -4.83
N GLU A 133 6.12 -25.54 -5.27
CA GLU A 133 7.57 -25.43 -5.39
C GLU A 133 8.29 -25.60 -4.05
N ARG A 134 7.76 -25.01 -2.96
CA ARG A 134 8.35 -25.17 -1.61
C ARG A 134 8.26 -26.60 -1.10
N THR A 135 7.12 -27.26 -1.28
CA THR A 135 6.91 -28.65 -0.81
C THR A 135 7.77 -29.64 -1.60
N ALA A 136 7.97 -29.41 -2.90
CA ALA A 136 8.80 -30.27 -3.74
C ALA A 136 10.31 -29.99 -3.62
N PHE A 137 10.73 -28.97 -2.86
CA PHE A 137 12.10 -28.44 -2.85
C PHE A 137 12.60 -28.00 -4.25
N GLY A 138 11.66 -27.51 -5.06
CA GLY A 138 11.89 -27.13 -6.45
C GLY A 138 11.78 -28.30 -7.44
N TYR A 139 11.48 -27.96 -8.69
CA TYR A 139 11.45 -28.92 -9.79
C TYR A 139 12.61 -28.64 -10.74
N SER A 140 13.42 -29.66 -11.03
CA SER A 140 14.50 -29.54 -12.02
C SER A 140 13.97 -29.42 -13.46
N ASN A 141 12.72 -29.82 -13.71
CA ASN A 141 12.08 -29.81 -15.02
C ASN A 141 10.76 -29.03 -14.97
N PHE A 142 10.64 -28.00 -15.80
CA PHE A 142 9.46 -27.15 -15.90
C PHE A 142 8.19 -27.93 -16.29
N THR A 143 8.30 -28.94 -17.16
CA THR A 143 7.18 -29.80 -17.56
C THR A 143 6.61 -30.56 -16.37
N ASN A 144 7.46 -30.98 -15.42
CA ASN A 144 7.02 -31.67 -14.21
C ASN A 144 6.30 -30.72 -13.25
N LEU A 145 6.80 -29.49 -13.11
CA LEU A 145 6.12 -28.43 -12.35
C LEU A 145 4.74 -28.13 -12.95
N LEU A 146 4.67 -27.93 -14.27
CA LEU A 146 3.42 -27.65 -14.97
C LEU A 146 2.41 -28.80 -14.83
N THR A 147 2.87 -30.04 -14.95
CA THR A 147 2.04 -31.23 -14.72
C THR A 147 1.49 -31.24 -13.29
N ARG A 148 2.32 -30.96 -12.27
CA ARG A 148 1.85 -30.91 -10.89
C ARG A 148 0.83 -29.80 -10.66
N ILE A 149 1.05 -28.60 -11.19
CA ILE A 149 0.10 -27.48 -11.09
C ILE A 149 -1.24 -27.86 -11.70
N ARG A 150 -1.24 -28.48 -12.89
CA ARG A 150 -2.47 -28.93 -13.56
C ARG A 150 -3.22 -30.02 -12.78
N LEU A 151 -2.49 -30.92 -12.10
CA LEU A 151 -3.10 -31.95 -11.25
C LEU A 151 -3.76 -31.36 -10.01
N GLU A 152 -3.13 -30.37 -9.37
CA GLU A 152 -3.65 -29.71 -8.16
C GLU A 152 -4.86 -28.79 -8.44
N GLU A 153 -4.97 -28.26 -9.67
CA GLU A 153 -6.15 -27.49 -10.10
C GLU A 153 -7.31 -28.37 -10.61
N ASP A 154 -7.22 -29.70 -10.49
CA ASP A 154 -8.27 -30.66 -10.90
C ASP A 154 -8.67 -30.61 -12.40
N LEU A 155 -7.92 -29.89 -13.24
CA LEU A 155 -8.16 -29.75 -14.69
C LEU A 155 -8.02 -31.06 -15.50
N TYR A 156 -7.56 -32.15 -14.87
CA TYR A 156 -7.40 -33.46 -15.49
C TYR A 156 -8.58 -34.43 -15.23
N LYS A 157 -9.56 -34.08 -14.38
CA LYS A 157 -10.66 -35.00 -14.02
C LYS A 157 -11.80 -35.08 -15.04
N GLU A 158 -11.89 -34.16 -16.01
CA GLU A 158 -12.99 -34.17 -17.01
C GLU A 158 -12.72 -35.04 -18.25
N ASN A 159 -11.50 -35.53 -18.47
CA ASN A 159 -11.17 -36.34 -19.66
C ASN A 159 -11.07 -37.85 -19.40
N ILE A 160 -11.63 -38.37 -18.30
CA ILE A 160 -11.61 -39.80 -17.95
C ILE A 160 -13.02 -40.41 -17.85
N LEU A 161 -14.10 -39.65 -18.11
CA LEU A 161 -15.49 -40.13 -17.99
C LEU A 161 -16.40 -39.87 -19.21
N THR A 162 -15.84 -39.79 -20.41
CA THR A 162 -16.57 -39.89 -21.69
C THR A 162 -15.92 -40.92 -22.58
#